data_AF-A0A931Z7X5-F1
#
_entry.id   AF-A0A931Z7X5-F1
#
_cell.length_a   1.000
_cell.length_b   1.000
_cell.length_c   1.000
_cell.angle_alpha   90.00
_cell.angle_beta   90.00
_cell.angle_gamma   90.00
#
_symmetry.space_group_name_H-M   'P 1'
#
loop_
_entity.id
_entity.type
_entity.pdbx_description
1 polymer ?
#
loop_
_entity_poly.entity_id
_entity_poly.type
_entity_poly.pdbx_seq_one_letter_code
_entity_poly.pdbx_strand_id
1 'polypeptide(L)'
;MKVGAKVVCVDDVFPAAIREFYLALPVKGATYTVREVSLGREKLAIVKDGKIVPNGASEESVTVRILLHELVNPLDPFNGNRAELGFNAERFREVEEEHAEEHREETIAIGATVE
;
A
#
# COMPACT_ATOMS: atom_id res chain seq x y z
N MET A 1 -11.83 3.38 -4.60
CA MET A 1 -11.03 2.47 -3.77
C MET A 1 -11.51 2.46 -2.33
N LYS A 2 -11.69 1.27 -1.77
CA LYS A 2 -12.21 1.04 -0.41
C LYS A 2 -11.31 0.04 0.34
N VAL A 3 -11.36 0.07 1.67
CA VAL A 3 -10.70 -0.96 2.51
C VAL A 3 -11.24 -2.34 2.13
N GLY A 4 -10.35 -3.34 2.07
CA GLY A 4 -10.63 -4.70 1.64
C GLY A 4 -10.53 -4.93 0.12
N ALA A 5 -10.52 -3.88 -0.70
CA ALA A 5 -10.45 -4.04 -2.15
C ALA A 5 -9.12 -4.67 -2.59
N LYS A 6 -9.19 -5.58 -3.58
CA LYS A 6 -8.02 -6.06 -4.31
C LYS A 6 -7.62 -5.05 -5.38
N VAL A 7 -6.34 -4.72 -5.42
CA VAL A 7 -5.80 -3.74 -6.36
C VAL A 7 -4.51 -4.24 -7.00
N VAL A 8 -4.32 -3.97 -8.28
CA VAL A 8 -3.08 -4.25 -9.00
C VAL A 8 -2.24 -2.97 -9.09
N CYS A 9 -0.94 -3.06 -8.83
CA CYS A 9 -0.03 -1.94 -9.07
C CYS A 9 0.19 -1.76 -10.58
N VAL A 10 -0.11 -0.57 -11.11
CA VAL A 10 0.06 -0.24 -12.54
C VAL A 10 1.23 0.70 -12.79
N ASP A 11 1.71 1.39 -11.75
CA ASP A 11 2.85 2.31 -11.78
C ASP A 11 3.76 2.12 -10.55
N ASP A 12 4.87 1.42 -10.76
CA ASP A 12 5.94 1.18 -9.80
C ASP A 12 7.15 2.13 -9.98
N VAL A 13 6.97 3.25 -10.69
CA VAL A 13 8.03 4.25 -10.87
C VAL A 13 8.12 5.15 -9.65
N PHE A 14 9.12 4.87 -8.82
CA PHE A 14 9.42 5.61 -7.61
C PHE A 14 10.74 6.39 -7.70
N PRO A 15 10.83 7.62 -7.17
CA PRO A 15 12.09 8.34 -7.06
C PRO A 15 13.12 7.56 -6.24
N ALA A 16 14.38 7.53 -6.67
CA ALA A 16 15.43 6.76 -5.98
C ALA A 16 15.54 7.09 -4.48
N ALA A 17 15.39 8.37 -4.13
CA ALA A 17 15.47 8.86 -2.75
C ALA A 17 14.41 8.26 -1.80
N ILE A 18 13.27 7.78 -2.31
CA ILE A 18 12.25 7.23 -1.40
C ILE A 18 12.64 5.85 -0.84
N ARG A 19 13.58 5.15 -1.48
CA ARG A 19 14.03 3.81 -1.07
C ARG A 19 14.74 3.82 0.29
N GLU A 20 15.21 4.97 0.75
CA GLU A 20 15.81 5.12 2.08
C GLU A 20 14.77 5.08 3.21
N PHE A 21 13.49 5.31 2.89
CA PHE A 21 12.41 5.41 3.89
C PHE A 21 11.45 4.21 3.88
N TYR A 22 11.29 3.56 2.74
CA TYR A 22 10.37 2.42 2.58
C TYR A 22 11.10 1.09 2.77
N LEU A 23 10.48 0.15 3.48
CA LEU A 23 10.98 -1.23 3.58
C LEU A 23 10.61 -2.04 2.34
N ALA A 24 9.44 -1.77 1.76
CA ALA A 24 8.98 -2.43 0.55
C ALA A 24 8.18 -1.46 -0.33
N LEU A 25 8.38 -1.61 -1.65
CA LEU A 25 7.67 -0.85 -2.67
C LEU A 25 6.77 -1.80 -3.49
N PRO A 26 5.59 -1.33 -3.93
CA PRO A 26 4.74 -2.04 -4.86
C PRO A 26 5.49 -2.38 -6.15
N VAL A 27 5.20 -3.56 -6.69
CA VAL A 27 5.77 -4.05 -7.95
C VAL A 27 4.66 -4.05 -9.00
N LYS A 28 4.94 -3.50 -10.19
CA LYS A 28 3.95 -3.45 -11.26
C LYS A 28 3.46 -4.84 -11.64
N GLY A 29 2.14 -4.98 -11.75
CA GLY A 29 1.45 -6.23 -12.04
C GLY A 29 1.15 -7.10 -10.81
N ALA A 30 1.74 -6.81 -9.64
CA ALA A 30 1.40 -7.52 -8.41
C ALA A 30 0.06 -7.02 -7.82
N THR A 31 -0.68 -7.95 -7.22
CA THR A 31 -1.97 -7.68 -6.56
C THR A 31 -1.78 -7.53 -5.06
N TYR A 32 -2.48 -6.56 -4.50
CA TYR A 32 -2.45 -6.17 -3.10
C TYR A 32 -3.86 -5.98 -2.55
N THR A 33 -3.99 -5.93 -1.23
CA THR A 33 -5.27 -5.72 -0.53
C THR A 33 -5.22 -4.41 0.25
N VAL A 34 -6.17 -3.52 0.02
CA VAL A 34 -6.23 -2.22 0.69
C VAL A 34 -6.57 -2.40 2.17
N ARG A 35 -5.65 -2.00 3.05
CA ARG A 35 -5.79 -2.04 4.52
C ARG A 35 -6.40 -0.77 5.10
N GLU A 36 -6.03 0.38 4.55
CA GLU A 36 -6.48 1.70 5.01
C GLU A 36 -6.55 2.66 3.81
N VAL A 37 -7.52 3.57 3.85
CA VAL A 37 -7.62 4.71 2.91
C VAL A 37 -7.69 6.00 3.72
N SER A 38 -6.85 6.96 3.40
CA SER A 38 -6.82 8.27 4.07
C SER A 38 -6.35 9.37 3.12
N LEU A 39 -6.44 10.63 3.56
CA LEU A 39 -5.92 11.75 2.78
C LEU A 39 -4.39 11.70 2.78
N GLY A 40 -3.82 11.73 1.59
CA GLY A 40 -2.40 11.79 1.32
C GLY A 40 -1.89 13.22 1.22
N ARG A 41 -0.56 13.33 1.19
CA ARG A 41 0.17 14.56 0.86
C ARG A 41 1.08 14.27 -0.31
N GLU A 42 1.09 15.14 -1.31
CA GLU A 42 1.93 14.93 -2.50
C GLU A 42 3.41 15.22 -2.20
N LYS A 43 3.69 16.21 -1.35
CA LYS A 43 5.04 16.67 -1.04
C LYS A 43 5.48 16.24 0.36
N LEU A 44 6.70 15.71 0.43
CA LEU A 44 7.39 15.43 1.69
C LEU A 44 7.60 16.72 2.46
N ALA A 45 7.36 16.70 3.77
CA ALA A 45 7.77 17.83 4.60
C ALA A 45 9.30 17.99 4.52
N ILE A 46 9.77 19.24 4.47
CA ILE A 46 11.20 19.55 4.38
C ILE A 46 11.71 19.95 5.76
N VAL A 47 13.01 19.78 6.00
CA VAL A 47 13.64 20.30 7.21
C VAL A 47 14.16 21.70 6.92
N LYS A 48 13.65 22.70 7.65
CA LYS A 48 14.11 24.08 7.62
C LYS A 48 14.52 24.51 9.02
N ASP A 49 15.76 24.96 9.18
CA ASP A 49 16.34 25.38 10.48
C ASP A 49 16.18 24.32 11.59
N GLY A 50 16.39 23.04 11.24
CA GLY A 50 16.25 21.92 12.18
C GLY A 50 14.80 21.55 12.54
N LYS A 51 13.80 22.18 11.92
CA LYS A 51 12.38 21.90 12.13
C LYS A 51 11.75 21.30 10.89
N ILE A 52 10.87 20.31 11.08
CA ILE A 52 10.05 19.76 10.00
C ILE A 52 9.00 20.82 9.64
N VAL A 53 9.08 21.37 8.43
CA VAL A 53 8.10 22.29 7.88
C VAL A 53 7.29 21.58 6.78
N PRO A 54 5.95 21.60 6.85
CA PRO A 54 5.11 21.04 5.78
C PRO A 54 5.44 21.73 4.45
N ASN A 55 5.84 20.97 3.44
CA ASN A 55 6.17 21.52 2.13
C ASN A 55 4.96 21.45 1.21
N GLY A 56 3.92 22.25 1.48
CA GLY A 56 2.83 22.47 0.54
C GLY A 56 1.93 21.25 0.29
N ALA A 57 1.11 20.90 1.27
CA ALA A 57 -0.25 20.47 0.97
C ALA A 57 -1.07 21.76 0.84
N SER A 58 -1.21 22.30 -0.38
CA SER A 58 -2.32 23.23 -0.64
C SER A 58 -3.61 22.41 -0.73
N GLU A 59 -4.77 23.02 -0.49
CA GLU A 59 -6.08 22.36 -0.64
C GLU A 59 -6.26 21.76 -2.06
N GLU A 60 -5.49 22.24 -3.05
CA GLU A 60 -5.49 21.78 -4.44
C GLU A 60 -4.61 20.54 -4.70
N SER A 61 -3.89 20.02 -3.70
CA SER A 61 -2.90 18.93 -3.85
C SER A 61 -3.16 17.72 -2.93
N VAL A 62 -4.44 17.49 -2.60
CA VAL A 62 -4.86 16.36 -1.78
C VAL A 62 -4.89 15.10 -2.64
N THR A 63 -4.04 14.13 -2.31
CA THR A 63 -4.05 12.80 -2.94
C THR A 63 -4.78 11.81 -2.04
N VAL A 64 -5.13 10.63 -2.57
CA VAL A 64 -5.60 9.52 -1.73
C VAL A 64 -4.39 8.66 -1.36
N ARG A 65 -4.10 8.55 -0.07
CA ARG A 65 -3.11 7.63 0.48
C ARG A 65 -3.77 6.31 0.83
N ILE A 66 -3.11 5.21 0.49
CA ILE A 66 -3.51 3.87 0.90
C ILE A 66 -2.40 3.13 1.61
N LEU A 67 -2.79 2.22 2.50
CA LEU A 67 -1.93 1.17 3.05
C LEU A 67 -2.37 -0.18 2.49
N LEU A 68 -1.42 -1.10 2.36
CA LEU A 68 -1.65 -2.44 1.82
C LEU A 68 -1.39 -3.49 2.90
N HIS A 69 -2.11 -4.62 2.87
CA HIS A 69 -1.90 -5.69 3.85
C HIS A 69 -0.54 -6.39 3.67
N GLU A 70 -0.11 -6.54 2.43
CA GLU A 70 1.10 -7.28 2.06
C GLU A 70 2.38 -6.43 2.25
N LEU A 71 2.23 -5.09 2.30
CA LEU A 71 3.35 -4.15 2.44
C LEU A 71 3.14 -3.29 3.70
N VAL A 72 3.94 -3.55 4.74
CA VAL A 72 3.96 -2.76 5.97
C VAL A 72 5.27 -1.98 6.04
N ASN A 73 5.17 -0.66 6.10
CA ASN A 73 6.32 0.24 6.10
C ASN A 73 6.54 0.91 7.47
N PRO A 74 7.69 1.55 7.69
CA PRO A 74 7.94 2.33 8.89
C PRO A 74 7.02 3.55 8.99
N LEU A 75 6.98 4.15 10.18
CA LEU A 75 6.31 5.42 10.40
C LEU A 75 7.04 6.53 9.63
N ASP A 76 6.26 7.44 9.06
CA ASP A 76 6.75 8.57 8.28
C ASP A 76 7.56 9.52 9.17
N PRO A 77 8.89 9.62 8.98
CA PRO A 77 9.75 10.46 9.82
C PRO A 77 9.50 11.96 9.62
N PHE A 78 8.78 12.33 8.56
CA PHE A 78 8.47 13.71 8.19
C PHE A 78 7.01 14.08 8.48
N ASN A 79 6.26 13.22 9.18
CA ASN A 79 4.89 13.49 9.60
C ASN A 79 4.80 13.49 11.13
N GLY A 80 4.42 14.63 11.71
CA GLY A 80 4.28 14.78 13.17
C GLY A 80 3.27 13.80 13.79
N ASN A 81 2.31 13.32 13.00
CA ASN A 81 1.30 12.36 13.43
C ASN A 81 1.79 10.90 13.39
N ARG A 82 3.05 10.65 12.99
CA ARG A 82 3.66 9.33 12.91
C ARG A 82 2.81 8.29 12.16
N ALA A 83 2.11 8.71 11.11
CA ALA A 83 1.39 7.77 10.25
C ALA A 83 2.39 6.90 9.48
N GLU A 84 2.01 5.67 9.15
CA GLU A 84 2.83 4.79 8.30
C GLU A 84 3.10 5.42 6.92
N LEU A 85 4.23 5.10 6.30
CA LEU A 85 4.48 5.46 4.89
C LEU A 85 3.54 4.67 3.96
N GLY A 86 2.59 5.38 3.36
CA GLY A 86 1.62 4.80 2.42
C GLY A 86 1.93 5.10 0.97
N PHE A 87 1.00 4.77 0.09
CA PHE A 87 1.16 4.93 -1.36
C PHE A 87 0.04 5.79 -1.94
N ASN A 88 0.33 6.51 -3.03
CA ASN A 88 -0.71 7.21 -3.79
C ASN A 88 -1.60 6.16 -4.49
N ALA A 89 -2.92 6.23 -4.26
CA ALA A 89 -3.91 5.33 -4.84
C ALA A 89 -3.91 5.32 -6.38
N GLU A 90 -3.49 6.41 -7.03
CA GLU A 90 -3.43 6.52 -8.49
C GLU A 90 -2.46 5.53 -9.15
N ARG A 91 -1.51 4.99 -8.38
CA ARG A 91 -0.57 3.94 -8.80
C ARG A 91 -1.21 2.56 -8.93
N PHE A 92 -2.48 2.44 -8.57
CA PHE A 92 -3.19 1.17 -8.51
C PHE A 92 -4.50 1.21 -9.30
N ARG A 93 -4.99 0.04 -9.68
CA ARG A 93 -6.34 -0.15 -10.24
C ARG A 93 -7.04 -1.25 -9.46
N GLU A 94 -8.32 -1.05 -9.16
CA GLU A 94 -9.14 -2.08 -8.52
C GLU A 94 -9.28 -3.27 -9.49
N VAL A 95 -9.09 -4.47 -8.96
CA VAL A 95 -9.33 -5.71 -9.68
C VAL A 95 -10.80 -6.06 -9.47
N GLU A 96 -11.54 -6.31 -10.55
CA GLU A 96 -12.88 -6.88 -10.40
C GLU A 96 -12.76 -8.27 -9.80
N GLU A 97 -13.45 -8.52 -8.68
CA GLU A 97 -13.61 -9.87 -8.18
C GLU A 97 -14.54 -10.61 -9.13
N GLU A 98 -13.96 -11.36 -10.07
CA GLU A 98 -14.67 -12.48 -10.68
C GLU A 98 -15.14 -13.36 -9.50
N HIS A 99 -16.44 -13.54 -9.34
CA HIS A 99 -17.03 -14.35 -8.27
C HIS A 99 -16.36 -15.75 -8.27
N ALA A 100 -15.34 -15.92 -7.44
CA ALA A 100 -14.67 -17.19 -7.24
C ALA A 100 -15.53 -18.00 -6.28
N GLU A 101 -16.41 -18.84 -6.84
CA GLU A 101 -16.94 -20.00 -6.13
C GLU A 101 -15.76 -20.76 -5.49
N GLU A 102 -15.87 -21.00 -4.18
CA GLU A 102 -14.86 -21.63 -3.34
C GLU A 102 -14.45 -23.00 -3.92
N HIS A 103 -13.29 -23.09 -4.58
CA HIS A 103 -12.68 -24.39 -4.82
C HIS A 103 -12.02 -24.84 -3.50
N ARG A 104 -12.82 -25.43 -2.61
CA ARG A 104 -12.29 -26.24 -1.49
C ARG A 104 -11.41 -27.32 -2.10
N GLU A 105 -10.10 -27.22 -1.89
CA GLU A 105 -9.20 -28.34 -2.11
C GLU A 105 -9.52 -29.41 -1.06
N GLU A 106 -10.33 -30.39 -1.47
CA GLU A 106 -10.57 -31.63 -0.75
C GLU A 106 -9.24 -32.40 -0.71
N THR A 107 -8.49 -32.30 0.39
CA THR A 107 -7.36 -33.19 0.64
C THR A 107 -7.88 -34.62 0.81
N ILE A 108 -7.61 -35.43 -0.21
CA ILE A 108 -7.94 -36.86 -0.30
C ILE A 108 -7.32 -37.62 0.88
N ALA A 109 -8.18 -38.29 1.65
CA ALA A 109 -7.78 -39.30 2.61
C ALA A 109 -7.20 -40.51 1.86
N ILE A 110 -5.89 -40.76 2.01
CA ILE A 110 -5.31 -42.08 1.71
C ILE A 110 -5.13 -42.84 3.01
N GLY A 111 -6.05 -43.78 3.24
CA GLY A 111 -5.87 -44.84 4.23
C GLY A 111 -4.75 -45.78 3.80
N ALA A 112 -3.89 -46.14 4.74
CA ALA A 112 -3.09 -47.34 4.67
C ALA A 112 -3.02 -47.95 6.08
N THR A 113 -3.99 -48.81 6.37
CA THR A 113 -3.85 -49.89 7.36
C THR A 113 -3.61 -51.16 6.56
N VAL A 114 -2.49 -51.84 6.78
CA VAL A 114 -2.31 -53.30 6.65
C VAL A 114 -1.15 -53.68 7.59
N GLU A 115 -1.50 -54.33 8.70
CA GLU A 115 -1.12 -55.70 9.12
C GLU A 115 0.31 -55.84 9.66
#